data_AF-A0A228JRQ6-F1
#
_entry.id   AF-A0A228JRQ6-F1
#
_cell.length_a   1.000
_cell.length_b   1.000
_cell.length_c   1.000
_cell.angle_alpha   90.00
_cell.angle_beta   90.00
_cell.angle_gamma   90.00
#
_symmetry.space_group_name_H-M   'P 1'
#
loop_
_entity.id
_entity.type
_entity.pdbx_description
1 polymer ?
#
loop_
_entity_poly.entity_id
_entity_poly.type
_entity_poly.pdbx_seq_one_letter_code
_entity_poly.pdbx_strand_id
1 'polypeptide(L)'
;MTEVTRKGLTGDTLVPGSACARPFVLDKPLSFWGGYDSGAGKIVDRGHPQAGASLAGKVMVMPHAKGSSSSSSVLAEAVRNGTGPVAIVLKERDLIISIGAIVAAELYAIAVPVVCVTDDVYDAIAAATGEVRIEAEEGDGGASIYLDDAGSSSPPAASR
;
A
#
# COMPACT_ATOMS: atom_id res chain seq x y z
N MET A 1 29.22 -9.23 11.49
CA MET A 1 27.89 -9.71 11.09
C MET A 1 27.56 -8.94 9.82
N THR A 2 27.60 -9.59 8.67
CA THR A 2 27.57 -8.96 7.35
C THR A 2 26.23 -8.29 7.12
N GLU A 3 26.23 -6.95 7.07
CA GLU A 3 25.16 -6.16 6.46
C GLU A 3 25.04 -6.61 5.01
N VAL A 4 23.98 -7.36 4.72
CA VAL A 4 23.50 -7.47 3.33
C VAL A 4 22.91 -6.10 3.05
N THR A 5 23.67 -5.24 2.36
CA THR A 5 23.17 -3.97 1.83
C THR A 5 22.08 -4.31 0.81
N ARG A 6 20.84 -4.49 1.28
CA ARG A 6 19.66 -4.54 0.41
C ARG A 6 19.63 -3.20 -0.32
N LYS A 7 19.64 -3.24 -1.64
CA LYS A 7 19.51 -2.05 -2.48
C LYS A 7 18.11 -1.47 -2.25
N GLY A 8 17.99 -0.50 -1.35
CA GLY A 8 16.73 0.19 -1.08
C GLY A 8 16.32 1.02 -2.28
N LEU A 9 15.13 0.76 -2.80
CA LEU A 9 14.46 1.67 -3.72
C LEU A 9 13.92 2.85 -2.91
N THR A 10 13.78 4.01 -3.54
CA THR A 10 13.34 5.23 -2.85
C THR A 10 12.08 5.82 -3.47
N GLY A 11 11.31 6.58 -2.70
CA GLY A 11 10.15 7.33 -3.16
C GLY A 11 9.83 8.51 -2.25
N ASP A 12 8.83 9.30 -2.64
CA ASP A 12 8.29 10.38 -1.82
C ASP A 12 7.25 9.83 -0.85
N THR A 13 7.33 10.24 0.41
CA THR A 13 6.31 9.93 1.40
C THR A 13 5.15 10.91 1.30
N LEU A 14 3.95 10.39 1.08
CA LEU A 14 2.72 11.17 1.17
C LEU A 14 2.08 11.02 2.56
N VAL A 15 2.16 9.83 3.14
CA VAL A 15 1.72 9.53 4.50
C VAL A 15 2.76 8.63 5.17
N PRO A 16 3.33 9.02 6.33
CA PRO A 16 4.36 8.25 7.01
C PRO A 16 3.82 6.95 7.61
N GLY A 17 4.70 5.99 7.83
CA GLY A 17 4.37 4.71 8.42
C GLY A 17 5.27 3.59 7.92
N SER A 18 5.00 2.37 8.38
CA SER A 18 5.75 1.19 7.96
C SER A 18 4.84 0.00 7.73
N ALA A 19 5.10 -0.78 6.70
CA ALA A 19 4.38 -2.02 6.43
C ALA A 19 5.27 -3.03 5.71
N CYS A 20 4.95 -4.32 5.84
CA CYS A 20 5.56 -5.41 5.10
C CYS A 20 4.46 -6.38 4.69
N ALA A 21 4.23 -6.54 3.39
CA ALA A 21 3.25 -7.49 2.87
C ALA A 21 3.51 -7.78 1.39
N ARG A 22 2.84 -8.79 0.86
CA ARG A 22 2.85 -9.05 -0.59
C ARG A 22 2.19 -7.90 -1.37
N PRO A 23 2.76 -7.50 -2.51
CA PRO A 23 2.14 -6.51 -3.36
C PRO A 23 0.88 -7.09 -4.02
N PHE A 24 -0.12 -6.24 -4.20
CA PHE A 24 -1.31 -6.49 -5.00
C PHE A 24 -1.42 -5.38 -6.03
N VAL A 25 -0.93 -5.65 -7.23
CA VAL A 25 -0.95 -4.72 -8.36
C VAL A 25 -2.34 -4.71 -8.96
N LEU A 26 -2.94 -3.52 -9.02
CA LEU A 26 -4.23 -3.33 -9.66
C LEU A 26 -4.06 -3.20 -11.18
N ASP A 27 -4.76 -4.04 -11.94
CA ASP A 27 -4.78 -4.02 -13.41
C ASP A 27 -5.43 -2.76 -13.98
N LYS A 28 -6.28 -2.11 -13.16
CA LYS A 28 -6.89 -0.81 -13.44
C LYS A 28 -6.97 0.02 -12.16
N PRO A 29 -6.96 1.35 -12.25
CA PRO A 29 -7.25 2.21 -11.10
C PRO A 29 -8.61 1.89 -10.47
N LEU A 30 -8.62 1.73 -9.14
CA LEU A 30 -9.82 1.44 -8.36
C LEU A 30 -10.40 2.73 -7.76
N SER A 31 -11.70 2.93 -7.92
CA SER A 31 -12.45 3.88 -7.10
C SER A 31 -12.94 3.18 -5.84
N PHE A 32 -12.49 3.62 -4.66
CA PHE A 32 -13.00 3.07 -3.40
C PHE A 32 -14.50 3.37 -3.26
N TRP A 33 -14.93 4.59 -3.58
CA TRP A 33 -16.35 4.92 -3.61
C TRP A 33 -17.08 4.09 -4.68
N GLY A 34 -17.95 3.19 -4.23
CA GLY A 34 -18.76 2.30 -5.06
C GLY A 34 -18.01 1.11 -5.69
N GLY A 35 -16.68 1.08 -5.63
CA GLY A 35 -15.87 -0.01 -6.19
C GLY A 35 -15.22 -0.92 -5.16
N TYR A 36 -15.19 -0.53 -3.89
CA TYR A 36 -14.71 -1.37 -2.79
C TYR A 36 -15.74 -1.46 -1.66
N ASP A 37 -15.98 -2.66 -1.15
CA ASP A 37 -16.78 -2.88 0.05
C ASP A 37 -15.84 -2.86 1.27
N SER A 38 -15.93 -1.80 2.08
CA SER A 38 -15.13 -1.59 3.29
C SER A 38 -15.45 -2.58 4.41
N GLY A 39 -16.63 -3.23 4.39
CA GLY A 39 -17.02 -4.25 5.37
C GLY A 39 -16.52 -5.63 4.97
N ALA A 40 -16.69 -6.01 3.71
CA ALA A 40 -16.26 -7.31 3.19
C ALA A 40 -14.78 -7.36 2.79
N GLY A 41 -14.16 -6.20 2.56
CA GLY A 41 -12.79 -6.10 2.08
C GLY A 41 -12.61 -6.60 0.67
N LYS A 42 -13.54 -6.30 -0.25
CA LYS A 42 -13.51 -6.80 -1.62
C LYS A 42 -13.79 -5.73 -2.65
N ILE A 43 -13.15 -5.86 -3.81
CA ILE A 43 -13.49 -5.09 -5.01
C ILE A 43 -14.87 -5.54 -5.48
N VAL A 44 -15.85 -4.65 -5.50
CA VAL A 44 -17.25 -4.92 -5.89
C VAL A 44 -17.64 -4.29 -7.22
N ASP A 45 -16.78 -3.44 -7.80
CA ASP A 45 -16.96 -2.97 -9.17
C ASP A 45 -16.86 -4.15 -10.14
N ARG A 46 -18.01 -4.53 -10.72
CA ARG A 46 -18.12 -5.64 -11.69
C ARG A 46 -17.36 -5.38 -12.99
N GLY A 47 -17.05 -4.13 -13.32
CA GLY A 47 -16.25 -3.75 -14.48
C GLY A 47 -14.74 -3.82 -14.22
N HIS A 48 -14.32 -4.01 -12.97
CA HIS A 48 -12.91 -4.11 -12.61
C HIS A 48 -12.37 -5.52 -12.91
N PRO A 49 -11.19 -5.67 -13.56
CA PRO A 49 -10.62 -6.97 -13.90
C PRO A 49 -10.44 -7.91 -12.70
N GLN A 50 -10.17 -7.32 -11.54
CA GLN A 50 -9.95 -8.04 -10.28
C GLN A 50 -11.17 -7.99 -9.33
N ALA A 51 -12.38 -7.88 -9.87
CA ALA A 51 -13.61 -7.95 -9.07
C ALA A 51 -13.63 -9.20 -8.17
N GLY A 52 -14.01 -9.03 -6.90
CA GLY A 52 -14.02 -10.08 -5.87
C GLY A 52 -12.69 -10.26 -5.12
N ALA A 53 -11.58 -9.69 -5.60
CA ALA A 53 -10.31 -9.71 -4.90
C ALA A 53 -10.32 -8.82 -3.65
N SER A 54 -9.47 -9.16 -2.69
CA SER A 54 -9.33 -8.42 -1.42
C SER A 54 -8.02 -7.64 -1.36
N LEU A 55 -8.09 -6.43 -0.80
CA LEU A 55 -6.90 -5.61 -0.50
C LEU A 55 -6.43 -5.78 0.95
N ALA A 56 -7.17 -6.54 1.77
CA ALA A 56 -6.86 -6.75 3.17
C ALA A 56 -5.45 -7.32 3.36
N GLY A 57 -4.61 -6.63 4.14
CA GLY A 57 -3.26 -7.11 4.46
C GLY A 57 -2.30 -7.09 3.26
N LYS A 58 -2.56 -6.31 2.22
CA LYS A 58 -1.70 -6.19 1.01
C LYS A 58 -1.05 -4.82 0.92
N VAL A 59 0.11 -4.77 0.25
CA VAL A 59 0.61 -3.52 -0.32
C VAL A 59 -0.14 -3.28 -1.63
N MET A 60 -1.10 -2.36 -1.65
CA MET A 60 -1.83 -2.03 -2.87
C MET A 60 -0.93 -1.19 -3.78
N VAL A 61 -0.85 -1.56 -5.05
CA VAL A 61 -0.02 -0.88 -6.05
C VAL A 61 -0.92 -0.46 -7.21
N MET A 62 -1.03 0.84 -7.47
CA MET A 62 -1.80 1.39 -8.59
C MET A 62 -1.14 2.64 -9.15
N PRO A 63 -1.21 2.91 -10.46
CA PRO A 63 -0.47 4.03 -11.05
C PRO A 63 -1.00 5.40 -10.57
N HIS A 64 -2.32 5.55 -10.53
CA HIS A 64 -3.00 6.75 -10.05
C HIS A 64 -4.30 6.34 -9.36
N ALA A 65 -4.80 7.19 -8.47
CA ALA A 65 -6.09 6.95 -7.85
C ALA A 65 -7.25 7.26 -8.81
N LYS A 66 -8.41 6.74 -8.48
CA LYS A 66 -9.67 7.02 -9.19
C LYS A 66 -10.75 7.37 -8.17
N GLY A 67 -11.65 8.25 -8.58
CA GLY A 67 -12.85 8.60 -7.83
C GLY A 67 -12.80 10.02 -7.27
N SER A 68 -13.70 10.30 -6.35
CA SER A 68 -13.91 11.61 -5.76
C SER A 68 -13.52 11.61 -4.28
N SER A 69 -13.64 12.76 -3.61
CA SER A 69 -13.34 12.89 -2.18
C SER A 69 -14.02 11.82 -1.30
N SER A 70 -15.20 11.31 -1.64
CA SER A 70 -15.86 10.21 -0.93
C SER A 70 -15.08 8.89 -0.91
N SER A 71 -14.08 8.70 -1.78
CA SER A 71 -13.20 7.52 -1.71
C SER A 71 -12.34 7.53 -0.45
N SER A 72 -12.02 8.69 0.13
CA SER A 72 -11.18 8.78 1.33
C SER A 72 -11.89 8.19 2.57
N SER A 73 -13.20 8.40 2.71
CA SER A 73 -13.98 7.86 3.83
C SER A 73 -14.10 6.34 3.74
N VAL A 74 -14.32 5.79 2.53
CA VAL A 74 -14.37 4.33 2.32
C VAL A 74 -13.02 3.69 2.58
N LEU A 75 -11.92 4.31 2.14
CA LEU A 75 -10.57 3.84 2.46
C LEU A 75 -10.33 3.86 3.97
N ALA A 76 -10.63 4.97 4.66
CA ALA A 76 -10.46 5.08 6.10
C ALA A 76 -11.29 4.03 6.87
N GLU A 77 -12.52 3.76 6.43
CA GLU A 77 -13.37 2.71 6.99
C GLU A 77 -12.82 1.30 6.73
N ALA A 78 -12.33 1.03 5.53
CA ALA A 78 -11.70 -0.25 5.22
C ALA A 78 -10.47 -0.50 6.12
N VAL A 79 -9.63 0.53 6.31
CA VAL A 79 -8.48 0.45 7.22
C VAL A 79 -8.94 0.22 8.66
N ARG A 80 -9.93 0.98 9.15
CA ARG A 80 -10.54 0.77 10.48
C ARG A 80 -11.02 -0.66 10.68
N ASN A 81 -11.64 -1.26 9.65
CA ASN A 81 -12.19 -2.60 9.69
C ASN A 81 -11.14 -3.70 9.55
N GLY A 82 -9.87 -3.35 9.31
CA GLY A 82 -8.80 -4.32 9.00
C GLY A 82 -8.97 -5.00 7.63
N THR A 83 -9.81 -4.42 6.76
CA THR A 83 -10.13 -4.94 5.43
C THR A 83 -9.44 -4.14 4.31
N GLY A 84 -8.78 -3.04 4.66
CA GLY A 84 -8.02 -2.20 3.74
C GLY A 84 -6.58 -2.71 3.51
N PRO A 85 -5.87 -2.08 2.56
CA PRO A 85 -4.44 -2.33 2.38
C PRO A 85 -3.63 -1.86 3.58
N VAL A 86 -2.46 -2.49 3.77
CA VAL A 86 -1.50 -2.10 4.83
C VAL A 86 -0.51 -1.05 4.35
N ALA A 87 -0.37 -0.87 3.03
CA ALA A 87 0.38 0.22 2.41
C ALA A 87 -0.13 0.48 1.00
N ILE A 88 0.16 1.67 0.48
CA ILE A 88 -0.26 2.09 -0.85
C ILE A 88 0.92 2.69 -1.61
N VAL A 89 1.13 2.20 -2.83
CA VAL A 89 2.16 2.69 -3.77
C VAL A 89 1.48 3.31 -4.98
N LEU A 90 1.84 4.55 -5.30
CA LEU A 90 1.34 5.33 -6.43
C LEU A 90 2.48 5.81 -7.33
N LYS A 91 2.20 6.07 -8.60
CA LYS A 91 3.11 6.82 -9.49
C LYS A 91 2.83 8.32 -9.49
N GLU A 92 1.59 8.68 -9.18
CA GLU A 92 1.13 10.06 -9.13
C GLU A 92 0.64 10.39 -7.73
N ARG A 93 0.99 11.58 -7.23
CA ARG A 93 0.53 12.06 -5.94
C ARG A 93 -1.00 12.19 -5.95
N ASP A 94 -1.66 11.64 -4.94
CA ASP A 94 -3.11 11.72 -4.83
C ASP A 94 -3.55 12.14 -3.41
N LEU A 95 -4.25 13.27 -3.33
CA LEU A 95 -4.72 13.83 -2.06
C LEU A 95 -5.85 13.00 -1.45
N ILE A 96 -6.71 12.34 -2.25
CA ILE A 96 -7.88 11.63 -1.75
C ILE A 96 -7.43 10.36 -1.00
N ILE A 97 -6.52 9.59 -1.60
CA ILE A 97 -5.91 8.43 -0.96
C ILE A 97 -5.14 8.84 0.28
N SER A 98 -4.32 9.90 0.18
CA SER A 98 -3.55 10.41 1.31
C SER A 98 -4.46 10.83 2.47
N ILE A 99 -5.56 11.55 2.20
CA ILE A 99 -6.54 11.93 3.23
C ILE A 99 -7.16 10.69 3.88
N GLY A 100 -7.51 9.65 3.11
CA GLY A 100 -8.08 8.43 3.69
C GLY A 100 -7.12 7.73 4.66
N ALA A 101 -5.84 7.65 4.31
CA ALA A 101 -4.81 7.08 5.17
C ALA A 101 -4.49 7.97 6.39
N ILE A 102 -4.41 9.30 6.21
CA ILE A 102 -4.22 10.26 7.32
C ILE A 102 -5.39 10.16 8.31
N VAL A 103 -6.63 10.16 7.83
CA VAL A 103 -7.81 10.01 8.70
C VAL A 103 -7.76 8.71 9.48
N ALA A 104 -7.31 7.61 8.87
CA ALA A 104 -7.15 6.35 9.57
C ALA A 104 -6.06 6.40 10.66
N ALA A 105 -4.94 7.07 10.39
CA ALA A 105 -3.89 7.29 11.36
C ALA A 105 -4.37 8.15 12.54
N GLU A 106 -5.02 9.28 12.25
CA GLU A 106 -5.45 10.26 13.27
C GLU A 106 -6.63 9.76 14.11
N LEU A 107 -7.63 9.12 13.50
CA LEU A 107 -8.85 8.71 14.21
C LEU A 107 -8.78 7.31 14.79
N TYR A 108 -8.02 6.41 14.16
CA TYR A 108 -8.01 4.99 14.53
C TYR A 108 -6.64 4.50 14.99
N ALA A 109 -5.61 5.36 14.97
CA ALA A 109 -4.23 4.98 15.30
C ALA A 109 -3.70 3.82 14.43
N ILE A 110 -4.17 3.72 13.19
CA ILE A 110 -3.71 2.73 12.21
C ILE A 110 -2.96 3.45 11.09
N ALA A 111 -1.64 3.36 11.10
CA ALA A 111 -0.79 3.93 10.07
C ALA A 111 -0.78 3.06 8.81
N VAL A 112 -1.06 3.66 7.66
CA VAL A 112 -0.96 3.05 6.33
C VAL A 112 -0.03 3.94 5.51
N PRO A 113 1.24 3.56 5.31
CA PRO A 113 2.15 4.37 4.51
C PRO A 113 1.63 4.50 3.08
N VAL A 114 1.64 5.73 2.57
CA VAL A 114 1.30 6.05 1.18
C VAL A 114 2.54 6.68 0.56
N VAL A 115 3.05 6.06 -0.51
CA VAL A 115 4.28 6.51 -1.17
C VAL A 115 4.04 6.77 -2.66
N CYS A 116 4.70 7.79 -3.18
CA CYS A 116 4.74 8.11 -4.59
C CYS A 116 6.12 7.75 -5.14
N VAL A 117 6.18 6.97 -6.21
CA VAL A 117 7.43 6.43 -6.74
C VAL A 117 7.58 6.71 -8.23
N THR A 118 8.81 6.64 -8.71
CA THR A 118 9.12 6.71 -10.15
C THR A 118 8.70 5.44 -10.88
N ASP A 119 8.65 5.50 -12.22
CA ASP A 119 8.24 4.38 -13.07
C ASP A 119 9.08 3.12 -12.83
N ASP A 120 10.40 3.26 -12.71
CA ASP A 120 11.32 2.14 -12.50
C ASP A 120 11.14 1.47 -11.14
N VAL A 121 10.85 2.26 -10.09
CA VAL A 121 10.56 1.73 -8.75
C VAL A 121 9.19 1.06 -8.72
N TYR A 122 8.19 1.65 -9.38
CA TYR A 122 6.87 1.04 -9.55
C TYR A 122 6.96 -0.32 -10.24
N ASP A 123 7.68 -0.39 -11.36
CA ASP A 123 7.84 -1.62 -12.14
C ASP A 123 8.59 -2.70 -11.34
N ALA A 124 9.60 -2.31 -10.55
CA ALA A 124 10.31 -3.23 -9.66
C ALA A 124 9.39 -3.80 -8.56
N ILE A 125 8.55 -2.97 -7.94
CA ILE A 125 7.55 -3.40 -6.94
C ILE A 125 6.51 -4.31 -7.60
N ALA A 126 6.04 -3.98 -8.80
CA ALA A 126 5.04 -4.75 -9.53
C ALA A 126 5.58 -6.13 -9.96
N ALA A 127 6.88 -6.24 -10.23
CA ALA A 127 7.56 -7.50 -10.56
C ALA A 127 7.98 -8.31 -9.32
N ALA A 128 7.84 -7.78 -8.11
CA ALA A 128 8.31 -8.44 -6.90
C ALA A 128 7.54 -9.75 -6.63
N THR A 129 8.28 -10.81 -6.30
CA THR A 129 7.71 -12.14 -6.05
C THR A 129 7.49 -12.44 -4.56
N GLY A 130 8.21 -11.75 -3.68
CA GLY A 130 8.09 -11.85 -2.23
C GLY A 130 7.33 -10.68 -1.60
N GLU A 131 7.68 -10.36 -0.36
CA GLU A 131 7.10 -9.25 0.37
C GLU A 131 7.79 -7.93 0.00
N VAL A 132 7.01 -6.85 0.05
CA VAL A 132 7.49 -5.49 -0.10
C VAL A 132 7.41 -4.84 1.27
N ARG A 133 8.57 -4.42 1.77
CA ARG A 133 8.68 -3.61 2.98
C ARG A 133 8.78 -2.15 2.59
N ILE A 134 7.95 -1.32 3.20
CA ILE A 134 7.95 0.13 3.04
C ILE A 134 8.19 0.74 4.42
N GLU A 135 9.19 1.61 4.50
CA GLU A 135 9.50 2.46 5.65
C GLU A 135 9.44 3.90 5.15
N ALA A 136 8.39 4.62 5.53
CA ALA A 136 8.10 5.97 5.04
C ALA A 136 8.23 6.99 6.18
N GLU A 137 9.28 7.80 6.11
CA GLU A 137 9.51 8.98 6.95
C GLU A 137 8.95 10.24 6.25
N GLU A 138 8.69 11.31 7.00
CA GLU A 138 8.11 12.53 6.41
C GLU A 138 8.99 13.14 5.30
N GLY A 139 8.34 13.53 4.20
CA GLY A 139 8.95 14.35 3.15
C GLY A 139 9.28 13.64 1.83
N ASP A 140 9.73 14.44 0.88
CA ASP A 140 10.19 13.99 -0.44
C ASP A 140 11.47 13.16 -0.30
N GLY A 141 11.54 12.02 -1.00
CA GLY A 141 12.60 11.02 -0.82
C GLY A 141 12.59 10.30 0.54
N GLY A 142 11.57 10.52 1.38
CA GLY A 142 11.47 9.94 2.73
C GLY A 142 11.08 8.46 2.77
N ALA A 143 10.74 7.84 1.64
CA ALA A 143 10.36 6.44 1.60
C ALA A 143 11.54 5.55 1.20
N SER A 144 11.83 4.55 2.04
CA SER A 144 12.72 3.42 1.75
C SER A 144 11.90 2.16 1.49
N ILE A 145 12.15 1.51 0.36
CA ILE A 145 11.38 0.37 -0.13
C ILE A 145 12.33 -0.81 -0.38
N TYR A 146 12.01 -1.95 0.22
CA TYR A 146 12.80 -3.18 0.12
C TYR A 146 11.94 -4.29 -0.47
N LEU A 147 12.50 -4.99 -1.46
CA LEU A 147 11.86 -6.13 -2.10
C LEU A 147 12.55 -7.40 -1.60
N ASP A 148 11.77 -8.34 -1.07
CA ASP A 148 12.27 -9.66 -0.74
C ASP A 148 12.08 -10.63 -1.92
N ASP A 149 13.10 -11.45 -2.18
CA ASP A 149 12.96 -12.60 -3.06
C ASP A 149 12.18 -13.70 -2.33
N ALA A 150 11.25 -14.35 -3.02
CA ALA A 150 10.36 -15.41 -2.50
C ALA A 150 11.08 -16.67 -1.93
N GLY A 151 12.41 -16.65 -1.81
CA GLY A 151 13.24 -17.71 -1.21
C GLY A 151 14.01 -17.31 0.06
N SER A 152 13.83 -16.10 0.62
CA SER A 152 14.61 -15.59 1.76
C SER A 152 13.80 -15.37 3.05
N SER A 153 12.88 -16.26 3.40
CA SER A 153 12.24 -16.18 4.72
C SER A 153 13.25 -16.54 5.83
N SER A 154 13.79 -15.53 6.53
CA SER A 154 14.38 -15.78 7.85
C SER A 154 13.27 -16.21 8.82
N PRO A 155 13.50 -17.22 9.69
CA PRO A 155 12.50 -17.63 10.66
C PRO A 155 12.26 -16.49 11.68
N PRO A 156 11.04 -16.36 12.21
CA PRO A 156 10.75 -15.40 13.26
C PRO A 156 11.61 -15.71 14.49
N ALA A 157 12.24 -14.67 15.04
CA ALA A 157 13.00 -14.78 16.28
C ALA A 157 12.08 -15.31 17.40
N ALA A 158 12.39 -16.50 17.90
CA ALA A 158 11.74 -17.05 19.08
C ALA A 158 12.01 -16.12 20.27
N SER A 159 10.97 -15.49 20.81
CA SER A 159 11.05 -14.76 22.08
C SER A 159 11.39 -15.75 23.20
N ARG A 160 12.35 -15.35 24.05
CA ARG A 160 12.65 -15.98 25.33
C ARG A 160 11.75 -15.42 26.42
#